data_AF-A0A7W1FC03-F1
#
_entry.id   AF-A0A7W1FC03-F1
#
_cell.length_a   1.000
_cell.length_b   1.000
_cell.length_c   1.000
_cell.angle_alpha   90.00
_cell.angle_beta   90.00
_cell.angle_gamma   90.00
#
_symmetry.space_group_name_H-M   'P 1'
#
loop_
_entity.id
_entity.type
_entity.pdbx_description
1 polymer ?
#
loop_
_entity_poly.entity_id
_entity_poly.type
_entity_poly.pdbx_seq_one_letter_code
_entity_poly.pdbx_strand_id
1 'polypeptide(L)'
;LKTVIKTQTQNALRLERNSLTLSRTALALALAGQQREAERLAVELSREFPKDTLINNLWLPIIRAAAELQNGKAKEAIEELETAKRFERAAEFYPQYIRGLAYLQLNISKQAIAEFDKILNHRGEAVLSALYPLARLGLARAKKDEKEYVKFFEMWKNADRDMPALVQAEKEFEKIRLSNSLKG
;
A
#
# COMPACT_ATOMS: atom_id res chain seq x y z
N LEU A 1 2.87 14.45 -7.64
CA LEU A 1 3.34 13.10 -7.23
C LEU A 1 4.03 12.30 -8.35
N LYS A 2 3.40 12.03 -9.50
CA LYS A 2 4.01 11.20 -10.57
C LYS A 2 5.43 11.63 -10.99
N THR A 3 5.66 12.92 -11.22
CA THR A 3 6.99 13.46 -11.58
C THR A 3 8.03 13.29 -10.47
N VAL A 4 7.62 13.47 -9.21
CA VAL A 4 8.50 13.29 -8.04
C VAL A 4 8.91 11.82 -7.91
N ILE A 5 7.95 10.90 -8.02
CA ILE A 5 8.21 9.46 -7.95
C ILE A 5 9.18 9.05 -9.06
N LYS A 6 8.95 9.49 -10.31
CA LYS A 6 9.85 9.22 -11.43
C LYS A 6 11.27 9.75 -11.19
N THR A 7 11.40 10.97 -10.69
CA THR A 7 12.71 11.58 -10.41
C THR A 7 13.46 10.83 -9.31
N GLN A 8 12.80 10.54 -8.19
CA GLN A 8 13.43 9.87 -7.05
C GLN A 8 13.84 8.43 -7.38
N THR A 9 12.99 7.71 -8.11
CA THR A 9 13.30 6.35 -8.56
C THR A 9 14.46 6.29 -9.54
N GLN A 10 14.54 7.24 -10.48
CA GLN A 10 15.70 7.35 -11.38
C GLN A 10 17.00 7.66 -10.63
N ASN A 11 16.94 8.58 -9.65
CA ASN A 11 18.11 8.91 -8.83
C ASN A 11 18.58 7.70 -8.02
N ALA A 12 17.67 6.97 -7.38
CA ALA A 12 17.98 5.76 -6.62
C ALA A 12 18.68 4.72 -7.50
N LEU A 13 18.12 4.44 -8.69
CA LEU A 13 18.68 3.48 -9.64
C LEU A 13 20.05 3.89 -10.22
N ARG A 14 20.39 5.19 -10.18
CA ARG A 14 21.72 5.69 -10.57
C ARG A 14 22.75 5.52 -9.46
N LEU A 15 22.33 5.59 -8.20
CA LEU A 15 23.21 5.40 -7.05
C LEU A 15 23.58 3.93 -6.87
N GLU A 16 22.57 3.05 -6.90
CA GLU A 16 22.79 1.63 -6.70
C GLU A 16 21.72 0.80 -7.42
N ARG A 17 22.11 -0.36 -7.94
CA ARG A 17 21.24 -1.25 -8.70
C ARG A 17 21.30 -2.68 -8.17
N ASN A 18 21.00 -2.83 -6.88
CA ASN A 18 20.90 -4.12 -6.19
C ASN A 18 19.44 -4.59 -6.06
N SER A 19 19.24 -5.78 -5.51
CA SER A 19 17.92 -6.41 -5.34
C SER A 19 16.93 -5.55 -4.51
N LEU A 20 17.42 -4.87 -3.47
CA LEU A 20 16.62 -3.98 -2.62
C LEU A 20 16.15 -2.73 -3.37
N THR A 21 17.08 -2.01 -4.00
CA THR A 21 16.77 -0.76 -4.71
C THR A 21 15.86 -1.01 -5.89
N LEU A 22 16.10 -2.09 -6.65
CA LEU A 22 15.22 -2.51 -7.73
C LEU A 22 13.81 -2.84 -7.20
N SER A 23 13.69 -3.64 -6.13
CA SER A 23 12.39 -4.03 -5.57
C SER A 23 11.58 -2.83 -5.07
N ARG A 24 12.20 -1.95 -4.27
CA ARG A 24 11.54 -0.76 -3.74
C ARG A 24 11.14 0.21 -4.84
N THR A 25 12.00 0.38 -5.85
CA THR A 25 11.72 1.25 -7.00
C THR A 25 10.58 0.70 -7.84
N ALA A 26 10.59 -0.58 -8.17
CA ALA A 26 9.53 -1.24 -8.92
C ALA A 26 8.19 -1.15 -8.18
N LEU A 27 8.17 -1.39 -6.87
CA LEU A 27 6.96 -1.29 -6.05
C LEU A 27 6.42 0.13 -6.00
N ALA A 28 7.27 1.14 -5.79
CA ALA A 28 6.85 2.54 -5.78
C ALA A 28 6.25 2.97 -7.13
N LEU A 29 6.84 2.53 -8.24
CA LEU A 29 6.32 2.75 -9.59
C LEU A 29 4.98 2.05 -9.80
N ALA A 30 4.85 0.80 -9.37
CA ALA A 30 3.61 0.03 -9.46
C ALA A 30 2.48 0.72 -8.69
N LEU A 31 2.70 1.09 -7.43
CA LEU A 31 1.72 1.82 -6.61
C LEU A 31 1.35 3.20 -7.18
N ALA A 32 2.23 3.81 -7.97
CA ALA A 32 2.00 5.08 -8.65
C ALA A 32 1.30 4.94 -10.03
N GLY A 33 0.99 3.71 -10.45
CA GLY A 33 0.42 3.41 -11.76
C GLY A 33 1.39 3.57 -12.93
N GLN A 34 2.71 3.58 -12.68
CA GLN A 34 3.76 3.61 -13.70
C GLN A 34 4.08 2.17 -14.16
N GLN A 35 3.08 1.53 -14.77
CA GLN A 35 3.07 0.10 -15.03
C GLN A 35 4.27 -0.37 -15.86
N ARG A 36 4.56 0.32 -16.98
CA ARG A 36 5.62 -0.08 -17.91
C ARG A 36 6.99 -0.08 -17.23
N GLU A 37 7.28 0.96 -16.46
CA GLU A 37 8.54 1.09 -15.74
C GLU A 37 8.64 0.08 -14.59
N ALA A 38 7.55 -0.18 -13.86
CA ALA A 38 7.51 -1.19 -12.81
C ALA A 38 7.76 -2.61 -13.38
N GLU A 39 7.07 -2.96 -14.47
CA GLU A 39 7.20 -4.25 -15.13
C GLU A 39 8.62 -4.47 -15.67
N ARG A 40 9.23 -3.47 -16.30
CA ARG A 40 10.61 -3.55 -16.77
C ARG A 40 11.58 -3.91 -15.64
N LEU A 41 11.42 -3.30 -14.47
CA LEU A 41 12.27 -3.58 -13.31
C LEU A 41 11.95 -4.93 -12.66
N ALA A 42 10.69 -5.37 -12.69
CA ALA A 42 10.29 -6.70 -12.24
C ALA A 42 10.92 -7.80 -13.13
N VAL A 43 10.92 -7.62 -14.45
CA VAL A 43 11.60 -8.52 -15.40
C VAL A 43 13.09 -8.58 -15.10
N GLU A 44 13.71 -7.42 -14.90
CA GLU A 44 15.14 -7.35 -14.54
C GLU A 44 15.44 -8.07 -13.22
N LEU A 45 14.67 -7.82 -12.17
CA LEU A 45 14.80 -8.52 -10.89
C LEU A 45 14.74 -10.05 -11.06
N SER A 46 13.79 -10.54 -11.84
CA SER A 46 13.65 -11.99 -12.06
C SER A 46 14.84 -12.60 -12.81
N ARG A 47 15.46 -11.81 -13.71
CA ARG A 47 16.62 -12.25 -14.50
C ARG A 47 17.92 -12.22 -13.70
N GLU A 48 18.14 -11.15 -12.92
CA GLU A 48 19.39 -10.96 -12.17
C GLU A 48 19.40 -11.80 -10.88
N PHE A 49 18.23 -12.09 -10.29
CA PHE A 49 18.11 -12.81 -9.02
C PHE A 49 17.22 -14.07 -9.12
N PRO A 50 17.47 -15.00 -10.04
CA PRO A 50 16.56 -16.13 -10.32
C PRO A 50 16.48 -17.16 -9.19
N LYS A 51 17.46 -17.17 -8.27
CA LYS A 51 17.52 -18.09 -7.12
C LYS A 51 17.23 -17.41 -5.79
N ASP A 52 16.96 -16.11 -5.79
CA ASP A 52 16.66 -15.38 -4.56
C ASP A 52 15.20 -15.62 -4.16
N THR A 53 15.02 -16.38 -3.07
CA THR A 53 13.69 -16.77 -2.59
C THR A 53 12.83 -15.56 -2.25
N LEU A 54 13.39 -14.51 -1.64
CA LEU A 54 12.61 -13.32 -1.25
C LEU A 54 12.25 -12.50 -2.49
N ILE A 55 13.12 -12.39 -3.48
CA ILE A 55 12.74 -11.72 -4.73
C ILE A 55 11.61 -12.47 -5.43
N ASN A 56 11.74 -13.78 -5.61
CA ASN A 56 10.81 -14.55 -6.42
C ASN A 56 9.49 -14.88 -5.72
N ASN A 57 9.49 -15.03 -4.40
CA ASN A 57 8.30 -15.46 -3.65
C ASN A 57 7.69 -14.36 -2.77
N LEU A 58 8.34 -13.20 -2.64
CA LEU A 58 7.83 -12.09 -1.84
C LEU A 58 7.75 -10.79 -2.67
N TRP A 59 8.87 -10.25 -3.14
CA TRP A 59 8.88 -8.92 -3.76
C TRP A 59 8.25 -8.87 -5.15
N LEU A 60 8.53 -9.84 -6.03
CA LEU A 60 7.90 -9.89 -7.36
C LEU A 60 6.38 -10.05 -7.28
N PRO A 61 5.82 -10.96 -6.45
CA PRO A 61 4.36 -11.01 -6.22
C PRO A 61 3.79 -9.69 -5.68
N ILE A 62 4.47 -9.01 -4.75
CA ILE A 62 4.01 -7.71 -4.22
C ILE A 62 3.98 -6.64 -5.32
N ILE A 63 5.02 -6.56 -6.16
CA ILE A 63 5.10 -5.59 -7.26
C ILE A 63 3.97 -5.84 -8.27
N ARG A 64 3.74 -7.11 -8.65
CA ARG A 64 2.64 -7.50 -9.55
C ARG A 64 1.28 -7.18 -8.95
N ALA A 65 1.05 -7.51 -7.69
CA ALA A 65 -0.20 -7.20 -7.01
C ALA A 65 -0.48 -5.69 -6.93
N ALA A 66 0.55 -4.87 -6.65
CA ALA A 66 0.41 -3.41 -6.68
C ALA A 66 0.01 -2.90 -8.07
N ALA A 67 0.60 -3.48 -9.12
CA ALA A 67 0.27 -3.18 -10.50
C ALA A 67 -1.19 -3.56 -10.85
N GLU A 68 -1.62 -4.78 -10.52
CA GLU A 68 -2.99 -5.23 -10.77
C GLU A 68 -4.02 -4.37 -10.00
N LEU A 69 -3.71 -4.02 -8.75
CA LEU A 69 -4.55 -3.13 -7.94
C LEU A 69 -4.75 -1.75 -8.62
N GLN A 70 -3.70 -1.17 -9.21
CA GLN A 70 -3.82 0.10 -9.93
C GLN A 70 -4.62 -0.02 -11.23
N ASN A 71 -4.66 -1.21 -11.84
CA ASN A 71 -5.47 -1.50 -13.01
C ASN A 71 -6.93 -1.87 -12.68
N GLY A 72 -7.33 -1.76 -11.41
CA GLY A 72 -8.69 -2.12 -10.95
C GLY A 72 -8.94 -3.62 -10.87
N LYS A 73 -7.89 -4.43 -10.99
CA LYS A 73 -7.93 -5.90 -10.94
C LYS A 73 -7.63 -6.39 -9.53
N ALA A 74 -8.52 -6.00 -8.61
CA ALA A 74 -8.34 -6.24 -7.18
C ALA A 74 -8.31 -7.73 -6.82
N LYS A 75 -9.04 -8.58 -7.55
CA LYS A 75 -9.08 -10.03 -7.28
C LYS A 75 -7.74 -10.67 -7.63
N GLU A 76 -7.18 -10.32 -8.78
CA GLU A 76 -5.89 -10.75 -9.28
C GLU A 76 -4.76 -10.29 -8.34
N ALA A 77 -4.85 -9.06 -7.82
CA ALA A 77 -3.93 -8.56 -6.80
C ALA A 77 -3.93 -9.42 -5.52
N ILE A 78 -5.11 -9.92 -5.10
CA ILE A 78 -5.22 -10.82 -3.95
C ILE A 78 -4.61 -12.18 -4.28
N GLU A 79 -4.89 -12.73 -5.46
CA GLU A 79 -4.37 -14.03 -5.91
C GLU A 79 -2.85 -14.03 -6.01
N GLU A 80 -2.23 -12.98 -6.57
CA GLU A 80 -0.76 -12.80 -6.60
C GLU A 80 -0.16 -12.83 -5.18
N LEU A 81 -0.83 -12.22 -4.20
CA LEU A 81 -0.33 -12.14 -2.83
C LEU A 81 -0.47 -13.44 -2.02
N GLU A 82 -1.15 -14.46 -2.53
CA GLU A 82 -1.16 -15.78 -1.87
C GLU A 82 0.23 -16.44 -1.89
N THR A 83 1.03 -16.20 -2.93
CA THR A 83 2.42 -16.70 -3.01
C THR A 83 3.29 -16.11 -1.89
N ALA A 84 3.08 -14.84 -1.55
CA ALA A 84 3.85 -14.11 -0.54
C ALA A 84 3.45 -14.43 0.91
N LYS A 85 2.34 -15.14 1.13
CA LYS A 85 1.71 -15.31 2.45
C LYS A 85 2.62 -15.93 3.51
N ARG A 86 3.53 -16.83 3.13
CA ARG A 86 4.47 -17.46 4.08
C ARG A 86 5.58 -16.51 4.53
N PHE A 87 5.87 -15.48 3.73
CA PHE A 87 7.00 -14.57 3.93
C PHE A 87 6.56 -13.14 4.30
N GLU A 88 5.25 -12.86 4.34
CA GLU A 88 4.70 -11.50 4.40
C GLU A 88 5.14 -10.67 5.61
N ARG A 89 5.57 -11.31 6.71
CA ARG A 89 6.14 -10.61 7.87
C ARG A 89 7.50 -9.95 7.58
N ALA A 90 8.22 -10.43 6.56
CA ALA A 90 9.48 -9.83 6.10
C ALA A 90 9.27 -8.66 5.11
N ALA A 91 8.03 -8.34 4.77
CA ALA A 91 7.68 -7.44 3.66
C ALA A 91 7.18 -6.07 4.10
N GLU A 92 7.59 -5.58 5.27
CA GLU A 92 7.33 -4.20 5.73
C GLU A 92 5.85 -3.78 5.65
N PHE A 93 4.92 -4.71 5.89
CA PHE A 93 3.46 -4.55 5.77
C PHE A 93 2.86 -4.37 4.37
N TYR A 94 3.66 -4.36 3.30
CA TYR A 94 3.15 -4.15 1.94
C TYR A 94 2.08 -5.17 1.50
N PRO A 95 2.25 -6.50 1.73
CA PRO A 95 1.23 -7.48 1.36
C PRO A 95 -0.12 -7.22 2.02
N GLN A 96 -0.13 -6.95 3.32
CA GLN A 96 -1.34 -6.69 4.09
C GLN A 96 -1.98 -5.39 3.63
N TYR A 97 -1.19 -4.34 3.41
CA TYR A 97 -1.71 -3.05 2.96
C TYR A 97 -2.35 -3.16 1.57
N ILE A 98 -1.68 -3.81 0.61
CA ILE A 98 -2.20 -4.00 -0.76
C ILE A 98 -3.46 -4.86 -0.76
N ARG A 99 -3.50 -5.99 -0.01
CA ARG A 99 -4.73 -6.79 0.12
C ARG A 99 -5.86 -5.99 0.77
N GLY A 100 -5.58 -5.20 1.80
CA GLY A 100 -6.56 -4.32 2.43
C GLY A 100 -7.18 -3.35 1.42
N LEU A 101 -6.36 -2.72 0.58
CA LEU A 101 -6.84 -1.86 -0.51
C LEU A 101 -7.63 -2.62 -1.58
N ALA A 102 -7.20 -3.83 -1.94
CA ALA A 102 -7.92 -4.68 -2.89
C ALA A 102 -9.31 -5.06 -2.36
N TYR A 103 -9.42 -5.46 -1.10
CA TYR A 103 -10.70 -5.75 -0.47
C TYR A 103 -11.59 -4.50 -0.37
N LEU A 104 -11.03 -3.30 -0.16
CA LEU A 104 -11.79 -2.06 -0.26
C LEU A 104 -12.34 -1.82 -1.66
N GLN A 105 -11.54 -2.01 -2.73
CA GLN A 105 -12.01 -1.88 -4.12
C GLN A 105 -13.16 -2.85 -4.44
N LEU A 106 -13.14 -4.04 -3.83
CA LEU A 106 -14.20 -5.05 -3.98
C LEU A 106 -15.40 -4.82 -3.04
N ASN A 107 -15.41 -3.77 -2.22
CA ASN A 107 -16.42 -3.51 -1.18
C ASN A 107 -16.55 -4.64 -0.13
N ILE A 108 -15.46 -5.37 0.13
CA ILE A 108 -15.40 -6.48 1.09
C ILE A 108 -14.82 -5.98 2.42
N SER A 109 -15.65 -5.25 3.20
CA SER A 109 -15.19 -4.57 4.43
C SER A 109 -14.58 -5.50 5.47
N LYS A 110 -15.14 -6.69 5.71
CA LYS A 110 -14.67 -7.61 6.77
C LYS A 110 -13.22 -8.03 6.55
N GLN A 111 -12.87 -8.42 5.33
CA GLN A 111 -11.51 -8.82 4.96
C GLN A 111 -10.56 -7.61 4.93
N ALA A 112 -11.02 -6.45 4.44
CA ALA A 112 -10.22 -5.22 4.50
C ALA A 112 -9.82 -4.86 5.94
N ILE A 113 -10.79 -4.90 6.88
CA ILE A 113 -10.55 -4.66 8.31
C ILE A 113 -9.49 -5.64 8.83
N ALA A 114 -9.64 -6.93 8.54
CA ALA A 114 -8.70 -7.95 9.01
C ALA A 114 -7.27 -7.70 8.52
N GLU A 115 -7.06 -7.29 7.25
CA GLU A 115 -5.73 -6.98 6.74
C GLU A 115 -5.14 -5.71 7.36
N PHE A 116 -5.93 -4.64 7.56
CA PHE A 116 -5.43 -3.45 8.23
C PHE A 116 -5.13 -3.68 9.72
N ASP A 117 -5.91 -4.50 10.40
CA ASP A 117 -5.67 -4.88 11.80
C ASP A 117 -4.35 -5.65 11.97
N LYS A 118 -3.93 -6.46 10.97
CA LYS A 118 -2.60 -7.09 11.00
C LYS A 118 -1.50 -6.04 11.11
N ILE A 119 -1.59 -4.91 10.42
CA ILE A 119 -0.60 -3.83 10.48
C ILE A 119 -0.69 -3.11 11.84
N LEU A 120 -1.92 -2.75 12.23
CA LEU A 120 -2.17 -1.90 13.39
C LEU A 120 -1.82 -2.58 14.72
N ASN A 121 -1.94 -3.91 14.78
CA ASN A 121 -1.60 -4.72 15.95
C ASN A 121 -0.12 -5.11 16.02
N HIS A 122 0.68 -4.84 14.98
CA HIS A 122 2.09 -5.28 14.89
C HIS A 122 3.07 -4.14 14.65
N ARG A 123 2.77 -2.91 15.11
CA ARG A 123 3.61 -1.70 14.88
C ARG A 123 5.11 -1.91 15.09
N GLY A 124 5.51 -2.79 16.02
CA GLY A 124 6.91 -3.12 16.30
C GLY A 124 7.68 -3.77 15.14
N GLU A 125 7.02 -4.37 14.16
CA GLU A 125 7.69 -5.04 13.02
C GLU A 125 8.32 -4.06 12.02
N ALA A 126 7.72 -2.87 11.86
CA ALA A 126 8.26 -1.80 11.02
C ALA A 126 7.95 -0.42 11.64
N VAL A 127 8.70 -0.08 12.69
CA VAL A 127 8.44 1.07 13.58
C VAL A 127 8.28 2.40 12.84
N LEU A 128 9.05 2.59 11.76
CA LEU A 128 9.07 3.83 10.96
C LEU A 128 8.17 3.76 9.71
N SER A 129 7.33 2.72 9.58
CA SER A 129 6.52 2.53 8.38
C SER A 129 5.44 3.60 8.24
N ALA A 130 5.44 4.28 7.09
CA ALA A 130 4.34 5.17 6.69
C ALA A 130 3.02 4.42 6.48
N LEU A 131 3.05 3.08 6.36
CA LEU A 131 1.83 2.28 6.22
C LEU A 131 1.03 2.19 7.51
N TYR A 132 1.61 2.47 8.68
CA TYR A 132 0.89 2.42 9.95
C TYR A 132 -0.27 3.45 10.02
N PRO A 133 -0.04 4.76 9.82
CA PRO A 133 -1.14 5.73 9.73
C PRO A 133 -2.07 5.44 8.53
N LEU A 134 -1.53 5.00 7.40
CA LEU A 134 -2.36 4.71 6.22
C LEU A 134 -3.26 3.48 6.43
N ALA A 135 -2.85 2.51 7.24
CA ALA A 135 -3.68 1.38 7.64
C ALA A 135 -4.82 1.83 8.56
N ARG A 136 -4.58 2.84 9.43
CA ARG A 136 -5.65 3.46 10.24
C ARG A 136 -6.70 4.11 9.34
N LEU A 137 -6.27 4.84 8.31
CA LEU A 137 -7.17 5.42 7.31
C LEU A 137 -7.92 4.32 6.53
N GLY A 138 -7.23 3.24 6.13
CA GLY A 138 -7.86 2.08 5.50
C GLY A 138 -8.94 1.44 6.38
N LEU A 139 -8.67 1.30 7.67
CA LEU A 139 -9.62 0.80 8.67
C LEU A 139 -10.84 1.73 8.79
N ALA A 140 -10.62 3.04 8.82
CA ALA A 140 -11.69 4.04 8.85
C ALA A 140 -12.62 3.93 7.64
N ARG A 141 -12.05 3.75 6.45
CA ARG A 141 -12.81 3.52 5.19
C ARG A 141 -13.60 2.23 5.22
N ALA A 142 -12.99 1.13 5.68
CA ALA A 142 -13.64 -0.17 5.73
C ALA A 142 -14.83 -0.20 6.71
N LYS A 143 -14.68 0.47 7.87
CA LYS A 143 -15.71 0.57 8.91
C LYS A 143 -16.73 1.68 8.67
N LYS A 144 -16.36 2.70 7.88
CA LYS A 144 -17.10 3.98 7.76
C LYS A 144 -17.34 4.62 9.13
N ASP A 145 -16.29 4.62 9.97
CA ASP A 145 -16.35 5.05 11.37
C ASP A 145 -15.56 6.34 11.59
N GLU A 146 -16.26 7.38 12.02
CA GLU A 146 -15.70 8.70 12.37
C GLU A 146 -14.56 8.61 13.39
N LYS A 147 -14.66 7.71 14.38
CA LYS A 147 -13.65 7.59 15.44
C LYS A 147 -12.31 7.14 14.86
N GLU A 148 -12.30 6.31 13.83
CA GLU A 148 -11.08 5.86 13.18
C GLU A 148 -10.46 6.95 12.29
N TYR A 149 -11.27 7.82 11.67
CA TYR A 149 -10.76 9.03 11.00
C TYR A 149 -10.09 9.99 11.98
N VAL A 150 -10.72 10.26 13.13
CA VAL A 150 -10.13 11.13 14.16
C VAL A 150 -8.79 10.58 14.65
N LYS A 151 -8.68 9.26 14.85
CA LYS A 151 -7.40 8.62 15.20
C LYS A 151 -6.34 8.81 14.12
N PHE A 152 -6.71 8.72 12.84
CA PHE A 152 -5.79 9.00 11.73
C PHE A 152 -5.33 10.46 11.74
N PHE A 153 -6.23 11.42 11.91
CA PHE A 153 -5.89 12.84 11.97
C PHE A 153 -4.94 13.17 13.13
N GLU A 154 -5.13 12.56 14.30
CA GLU A 154 -4.21 12.75 15.43
C GLU A 154 -2.80 12.26 15.10
N MET A 155 -2.67 11.14 14.38
CA MET A 155 -1.37 10.63 13.94
C MET A 155 -0.68 11.54 12.91
N TRP A 156 -1.48 12.25 12.11
CA TRP A 156 -1.01 13.10 11.01
C TRP A 156 -1.19 14.59 11.25
N LYS A 157 -1.38 15.02 12.51
CA LYS A 157 -1.60 16.43 12.88
C LYS A 157 -0.50 17.40 12.45
N ASN A 158 0.71 16.89 12.25
CA ASN A 158 1.89 17.64 11.82
C ASN A 158 2.33 17.30 10.38
N ALA A 159 1.54 16.52 9.64
CA ALA A 159 1.82 16.24 8.23
C ALA A 159 1.60 17.49 7.38
N ASP A 160 2.25 17.55 6.21
CA ASP A 160 1.99 18.62 5.25
C ASP A 160 0.50 18.63 4.87
N ARG A 161 -0.12 19.82 4.92
CA ARG A 161 -1.58 19.96 4.76
C ARG A 161 -2.08 19.56 3.37
N ASP A 162 -1.20 19.57 2.37
CA ASP A 162 -1.52 19.21 1.00
C ASP A 162 -1.29 17.71 0.70
N MET A 163 -0.94 16.90 1.71
CA MET A 163 -0.81 15.45 1.55
C MET A 163 -2.11 14.86 1.01
N PRO A 164 -2.10 14.19 -0.17
CA PRO A 164 -3.34 13.77 -0.82
C PRO A 164 -4.21 12.83 0.02
N ALA A 165 -3.59 11.96 0.83
CA ALA A 165 -4.34 11.07 1.74
C ALA A 165 -5.04 11.84 2.87
N LEU A 166 -4.44 12.92 3.37
CA LEU A 166 -5.05 13.77 4.41
C LEU A 166 -6.25 14.53 3.83
N VAL A 167 -6.04 15.22 2.71
CA VAL A 167 -7.09 15.97 2.00
C VAL A 167 -8.27 15.07 1.62
N GLN A 168 -7.99 13.84 1.19
CA GLN A 168 -9.04 12.88 0.86
C GLN A 168 -9.80 12.42 2.12
N ALA A 169 -9.09 12.11 3.20
CA ALA A 169 -9.69 11.67 4.46
C ALA A 169 -10.62 12.72 5.08
N GLU A 170 -10.26 14.01 5.00
CA GLU A 170 -11.12 15.10 5.48
C GLU A 170 -12.45 15.16 4.72
N LYS A 171 -12.43 15.02 3.39
CA LYS A 171 -13.65 14.98 2.55
C LYS A 171 -14.51 13.77 2.88
N GLU A 172 -13.89 12.61 3.08
CA GLU A 172 -14.57 11.37 3.46
C GLU A 172 -15.23 11.50 4.84
N PHE A 173 -14.53 12.07 5.81
CA PHE A 173 -15.00 12.29 7.17
C PHE A 173 -16.23 13.22 7.22
N GLU A 174 -16.16 14.38 6.57
CA GLU A 174 -17.30 15.32 6.51
C GLU A 174 -18.54 14.67 5.88
N LYS A 175 -18.36 13.84 4.85
CA LYS A 175 -19.47 13.11 4.23
C LYS A 175 -20.13 12.12 5.19
N ILE A 176 -19.35 11.43 6.02
CA ILE A 176 -19.87 10.50 7.03
C ILE A 176 -20.64 11.26 8.11
N ARG A 177 -20.07 12.35 8.62
CA ARG A 177 -20.68 13.20 9.64
C ARG A 177 -22.03 13.77 9.20
N LEU A 178 -22.10 14.29 7.98
CA LEU A 178 -23.37 14.76 7.38
C LEU A 178 -24.39 13.62 7.25
N SER A 179 -23.96 12.44 6.81
CA SER A 179 -24.86 11.28 6.71
C SER A 179 -25.39 10.82 8.06
N ASN A 180 -24.61 10.95 9.14
CA ASN A 180 -25.03 10.56 10.48
C ASN A 180 -25.99 11.59 11.09
N SER A 181 -25.75 12.89 10.85
CA SER A 181 -26.65 13.97 11.29
C SER A 181 -28.03 13.94 10.62
N LEU A 182 -28.15 13.34 9.44
CA LEU A 182 -29.44 13.18 8.73
C LEU A 182 -30.24 11.94 9.17
N LYS A 183 -29.61 11.03 9.93
CA LYS A 183 -30.22 9.77 10.39
C LYS A 183 -30.64 9.79 11.87
N GLY A 184 -30.13 10.75 12.64
CA GLY A 184 -30.52 11.00 14.03
C GLY A 184 -31.55 12.11 14.10
#